data_AF-A0A2Z7CZ26-F1
#
_entry.id   AF-A0A2Z7CZ26-F1
#
_cell.length_a   1.000
_cell.length_b   1.000
_cell.length_c   1.000
_cell.angle_alpha   90.00
_cell.angle_beta   90.00
_cell.angle_gamma   90.00
#
_symmetry.space_group_name_H-M   'P 1'
#
loop_
_entity.id
_entity.type
_entity.pdbx_description
1 polymer ?
#
loop_
_entity_poly.entity_id
_entity_poly.type
_entity_poly.pdbx_seq_one_letter_code
_entity_poly.pdbx_strand_id
1 'polypeptide(L)'
;MASNGVYPNSIVSSLPKRFIKLRNCLRFLFSAPSSNYSFKLQQKPRKASMSTNSIAQEYVAASMDSFRTSIPQSHGSLLSGLDDVMTGYMFGKKKATEVAHSIWKNVVRKGDVVVDATCGNGFDTLAMLKLIGDRTHKGRVYAMDLQKNALESTSSLLDQSVSPDERGLVELYALCHTKMEEIVPQGDSVRLVAFNLGYLPGGDKRIKTQSETTRLALEAAAKLLAPGGLISLVVYVGHSGGR
;
A
#
# COMPACT_ATOMS: atom_id res chain seq x y z
N MET A 1 -34.64 -26.36 -36.46
CA MET A 1 -34.00 -27.45 -35.70
C MET A 1 -32.50 -27.29 -35.85
N ALA A 2 -31.81 -26.92 -34.77
CA ALA A 2 -30.36 -26.73 -34.74
C ALA A 2 -29.67 -28.08 -34.48
N SER A 3 -28.60 -28.36 -35.21
CA SER A 3 -27.67 -29.45 -34.90
C SER A 3 -26.25 -28.90 -34.73
N ASN A 4 -25.64 -29.35 -33.65
CA ASN A 4 -24.40 -28.88 -33.04
C ASN A 4 -23.15 -29.08 -33.91
N GLY A 5 -22.36 -28.02 -34.08
CA GLY A 5 -20.97 -28.08 -34.50
C GLY A 5 -20.05 -27.87 -33.29
N VAL A 6 -19.37 -28.94 -32.88
CA VAL A 6 -18.33 -28.95 -31.85
C VAL A 6 -17.03 -28.43 -32.45
N TYR A 7 -16.43 -27.39 -31.84
CA TYR A 7 -15.00 -27.09 -31.98
C TYR A 7 -14.41 -26.68 -30.61
N PRO A 8 -13.14 -27.04 -30.34
CA PRO A 8 -12.62 -27.20 -28.99
C PRO A 8 -12.19 -25.87 -28.33
N ASN A 9 -12.54 -25.75 -27.05
CA ASN A 9 -11.97 -24.77 -26.12
C ASN A 9 -10.51 -25.11 -25.84
N SER A 10 -9.57 -24.51 -26.57
CA SER A 10 -8.18 -24.41 -26.14
C SER A 10 -7.53 -23.20 -26.80
N ILE A 11 -7.47 -22.10 -26.05
CA ILE A 11 -6.41 -21.07 -25.96
C ILE A 11 -6.96 -19.97 -25.04
N VAL A 12 -7.12 -20.28 -23.76
CA VAL A 12 -7.21 -19.29 -22.66
C VAL A 12 -6.49 -19.90 -21.46
N SER A 13 -5.19 -20.15 -21.59
CA SER A 13 -4.41 -20.78 -20.51
C SER A 13 -2.95 -20.32 -20.46
N SER A 14 -2.70 -19.01 -20.59
CA SER A 14 -1.34 -18.49 -20.36
C SER A 14 -1.24 -17.05 -19.85
N LEU A 15 -2.31 -16.49 -19.28
CA LEU A 15 -2.15 -15.28 -18.47
C LEU A 15 -1.73 -15.68 -17.04
N PRO A 16 -0.63 -15.14 -16.49
CA PRO A 16 -0.20 -15.42 -15.13
C PRO A 16 -1.34 -15.15 -14.15
N LYS A 17 -1.58 -16.02 -13.16
CA LYS A 17 -2.66 -15.88 -12.15
C LYS A 17 -2.71 -14.49 -11.45
N ARG A 18 -1.62 -13.72 -11.49
CA ARG A 18 -1.55 -12.32 -11.01
C ARG A 18 -2.29 -11.30 -11.90
N PHE A 19 -2.43 -11.52 -13.20
CA PHE A 19 -3.15 -10.61 -14.10
C PHE A 19 -4.65 -10.57 -13.83
N ILE A 20 -5.25 -11.71 -13.45
CA ILE A 20 -6.67 -11.78 -13.05
C ILE A 20 -6.89 -11.08 -11.70
N LYS A 21 -5.89 -11.13 -10.82
CA LYS A 21 -5.91 -10.49 -9.50
C LYS A 21 -5.81 -8.96 -9.58
N LEU A 22 -5.26 -8.43 -10.68
CA LEU A 22 -5.05 -7.00 -10.90
C LEU A 22 -6.36 -6.20 -10.96
N ARG A 23 -7.42 -6.78 -11.54
CA ARG A 23 -8.76 -6.14 -11.62
C ARG A 23 -9.40 -5.87 -10.25
N ASN A 24 -8.99 -6.61 -9.21
CA ASN A 24 -9.57 -6.50 -7.87
C ASN A 24 -8.62 -5.85 -6.84
N CYS A 25 -7.34 -5.63 -7.18
CA CYS A 25 -6.31 -5.21 -6.21
C CYS A 25 -6.00 -3.71 -6.19
N LEU A 26 -6.42 -2.93 -7.18
CA LEU A 26 -6.18 -1.49 -7.20
C LEU A 26 -7.44 -0.70 -6.85
N ARG A 27 -7.69 -0.52 -5.55
CA ARG A 27 -8.28 0.72 -5.03
C ARG A 27 -7.18 1.45 -4.27
N PHE A 28 -6.40 2.27 -4.96
CA PHE A 28 -5.47 3.19 -4.32
C PHE A 28 -6.04 4.60 -4.39
N LEU A 29 -5.86 5.33 -3.29
CA LEU A 29 -6.16 6.76 -3.10
C LEU A 29 -7.64 7.08 -2.85
N PHE A 30 -7.98 7.29 -1.57
CA PHE A 30 -9.08 8.16 -1.22
C PHE A 30 -8.49 9.53 -0.88
N SER A 31 -8.66 10.51 -1.77
CA SER A 31 -8.74 11.91 -1.37
C SER A 31 -10.19 12.18 -0.98
N ALA A 32 -10.43 12.97 0.08
CA ALA A 32 -11.78 13.37 0.46
C ALA A 32 -12.49 14.05 -0.73
N PRO A 33 -13.74 13.68 -1.08
CA PRO A 33 -14.33 14.09 -2.34
C PRO A 33 -14.90 15.51 -2.30
N SER A 34 -14.75 16.24 -3.41
CA SER A 34 -15.61 17.36 -3.81
C SER A 34 -16.39 16.98 -5.08
N SER A 35 -17.73 16.91 -4.93
CA SER A 35 -18.84 16.91 -5.91
C SER A 35 -18.68 16.38 -7.36
N ASN A 36 -19.50 15.36 -7.66
CA ASN A 36 -20.28 15.04 -8.89
C ASN A 36 -19.66 15.20 -10.29
N TYR A 37 -19.46 14.10 -11.02
CA TYR A 37 -19.84 13.97 -12.44
C TYR A 37 -20.02 12.49 -12.84
N SER A 38 -21.07 12.22 -13.62
CA SER A 38 -21.45 10.92 -14.19
C SER A 38 -20.93 10.79 -15.62
N PHE A 39 -20.36 9.64 -16.02
CA PHE A 39 -20.12 9.36 -17.44
C PHE A 39 -20.35 7.89 -17.83
N LYS A 40 -21.08 7.71 -18.95
CA LYS A 40 -21.45 6.45 -19.59
C LYS A 40 -20.29 5.86 -20.41
N LEU A 41 -20.14 4.53 -20.39
CA LEU A 41 -19.23 3.77 -21.25
C LEU A 41 -19.87 3.47 -22.61
N GLN A 42 -19.19 3.81 -23.70
CA GLN A 42 -19.42 3.23 -25.04
C GLN A 42 -18.23 2.36 -25.44
N GLN A 43 -18.51 1.12 -25.84
CA GLN A 43 -17.55 0.19 -26.43
C GLN A 43 -17.47 0.37 -27.95
N LYS A 44 -16.29 0.13 -28.54
CA LYS A 44 -16.18 -0.62 -29.81
C LYS A 44 -14.75 -1.17 -30.07
N PRO A 45 -14.60 -2.26 -30.85
CA PRO A 45 -13.42 -3.12 -30.87
C PRO A 45 -12.56 -2.94 -32.15
N ARG A 46 -11.29 -3.32 -32.11
CA ARG A 46 -10.54 -3.76 -33.30
C ARG A 46 -9.55 -4.88 -32.97
N LYS A 47 -9.55 -5.90 -33.85
CA LYS A 47 -8.67 -7.07 -33.86
C LYS A 47 -7.35 -6.73 -34.54
N ALA A 48 -6.23 -7.10 -33.93
CA ALA A 48 -4.97 -7.39 -34.61
C ALA A 48 -4.17 -8.41 -33.77
N SER A 49 -3.66 -9.45 -34.41
CA SER A 49 -2.82 -10.47 -33.79
C SER A 49 -1.41 -9.90 -33.56
N MET A 50 -1.11 -9.55 -32.31
CA MET A 50 0.25 -9.19 -31.89
C MET A 50 0.77 -10.22 -30.89
N SER A 51 2.09 -10.42 -30.91
CA SER A 51 2.79 -11.33 -29.99
C SER A 51 2.49 -10.97 -28.53
N THR A 52 2.47 -11.98 -27.66
CA THR A 52 2.07 -11.87 -26.25
C THR A 52 2.86 -10.81 -25.47
N ASN A 53 4.10 -10.50 -25.88
CA ASN A 53 4.91 -9.43 -25.30
C ASN A 53 4.39 -8.02 -25.65
N SER A 54 3.88 -7.83 -26.87
CA SER A 54 3.36 -6.54 -27.32
C SER A 54 2.04 -6.19 -26.63
N ILE A 55 1.16 -7.19 -26.45
CA ILE A 55 -0.12 -7.00 -25.77
C ILE A 55 0.12 -6.59 -24.31
N ALA A 56 1.06 -7.24 -23.61
CA ALA A 56 1.39 -6.88 -22.24
C ALA A 56 1.94 -5.45 -22.12
N GLN A 57 2.81 -5.02 -23.05
CA GLN A 57 3.33 -3.65 -23.08
C GLN A 57 2.23 -2.63 -23.38
N GLU A 58 1.32 -2.93 -24.30
CA GLU A 58 0.21 -2.05 -24.68
C GLU A 58 -0.84 -1.92 -23.57
N TYR A 59 -1.12 -3.00 -22.81
CA TYR A 59 -1.97 -2.95 -21.61
C TYR A 59 -1.35 -2.16 -20.46
N VAL A 60 -0.02 -2.25 -20.27
CA VAL A 60 0.71 -1.46 -19.28
C VAL A 60 0.66 0.01 -19.67
N ALA A 61 0.95 0.34 -20.93
CA ALA A 61 0.85 1.69 -21.45
C ALA A 61 -0.57 2.27 -21.27
N ALA A 62 -1.61 1.51 -21.62
CA ALA A 62 -3.00 1.94 -21.46
C ALA A 62 -3.42 2.13 -19.98
N SER A 63 -2.93 1.29 -19.06
CA SER A 63 -3.16 1.47 -17.62
C SER A 63 -2.44 2.70 -17.08
N MET A 64 -1.20 2.95 -17.52
CA MET A 64 -0.42 4.12 -17.14
C MET A 64 -1.03 5.41 -17.68
N ASP A 65 -1.54 5.39 -18.91
CA ASP A 65 -2.17 6.54 -19.54
C ASP A 65 -3.50 6.88 -18.87
N SER A 66 -4.31 5.86 -18.54
CA SER A 66 -5.54 6.04 -17.76
C SER A 66 -5.27 6.62 -16.36
N PHE A 67 -4.15 6.25 -15.73
CA PHE A 67 -3.73 6.81 -14.44
C PHE A 67 -3.28 8.28 -14.58
N ARG A 68 -2.52 8.61 -15.63
CA ARG A 68 -2.12 9.99 -15.96
C ARG A 68 -3.30 10.91 -16.23
N THR A 69 -4.36 10.42 -16.88
CA THR A 69 -5.57 11.21 -17.19
C THR A 69 -6.45 11.51 -15.97
N SER A 70 -6.29 10.79 -14.86
CA SER A 70 -7.07 11.00 -13.62
C SER A 70 -6.45 11.99 -12.62
N ILE A 71 -5.26 12.51 -12.91
CA ILE A 71 -4.53 13.44 -12.04
C ILE A 71 -4.42 14.78 -12.77
N PRO A 72 -4.84 15.91 -12.16
CA PRO A 72 -4.73 17.23 -12.79
C PRO A 72 -3.26 17.50 -13.17
N GLN A 73 -3.01 17.79 -14.44
CA GLN A 73 -1.68 18.12 -14.93
C GLN A 73 -1.27 19.51 -14.43
N SER A 74 -0.48 19.56 -13.37
CA SER A 74 0.41 20.70 -13.12
C SER A 74 1.67 20.25 -12.38
N HIS A 75 2.80 20.47 -13.05
CA HIS A 75 4.19 20.39 -12.59
C HIS A 75 4.87 18.99 -12.50
N GLY A 76 5.81 18.78 -13.44
CA GLY A 76 7.08 18.06 -13.25
C GLY A 76 7.05 16.64 -12.71
N SER A 77 7.07 15.65 -13.61
CA SER A 77 7.48 14.24 -13.43
C SER A 77 7.66 13.71 -11.99
N LEU A 78 6.57 13.68 -11.21
CA LEU A 78 6.46 12.93 -9.94
C LEU A 78 6.66 11.41 -10.11
N LEU A 79 6.64 10.93 -11.36
CA LEU A 79 6.49 9.52 -11.72
C LEU A 79 7.75 8.85 -12.26
N SER A 80 8.82 9.59 -12.59
CA SER A 80 10.00 9.00 -13.25
C SER A 80 10.76 7.97 -12.41
N GLY A 81 10.48 7.85 -11.11
CA GLY A 81 10.95 6.74 -10.26
C GLY A 81 9.88 5.75 -9.83
N LEU A 82 8.59 6.11 -9.96
CA LEU A 82 7.48 5.23 -9.60
C LEU A 82 7.21 4.20 -10.72
N ASP A 83 7.41 4.61 -11.98
CA ASP A 83 7.17 3.76 -13.15
C ASP A 83 7.98 2.46 -13.12
N ASP A 84 9.26 2.52 -12.75
CA ASP A 84 10.14 1.35 -12.63
C ASP A 84 9.71 0.40 -11.50
N VAL A 85 9.36 0.96 -10.34
CA VAL A 85 8.95 0.16 -9.16
C VAL A 85 7.59 -0.49 -9.41
N MET A 86 6.66 0.26 -10.02
CA MET A 86 5.34 -0.24 -10.42
C MET A 86 5.48 -1.34 -11.46
N THR A 87 6.30 -1.13 -12.49
CA THR A 87 6.63 -2.13 -13.52
C THR A 87 7.24 -3.39 -12.88
N GLY A 88 8.19 -3.21 -11.95
CA GLY A 88 8.78 -4.30 -11.19
C GLY A 88 7.75 -5.10 -10.40
N TYR A 89 6.76 -4.45 -9.78
CA TYR A 89 5.68 -5.12 -9.05
C TYR A 89 4.78 -5.92 -9.98
N MET A 90 4.40 -5.32 -11.12
CA MET A 90 3.57 -5.95 -12.16
C MET A 90 4.19 -7.23 -12.70
N PHE A 91 5.51 -7.22 -12.92
CA PHE A 91 6.27 -8.39 -13.37
C PHE A 91 6.79 -9.27 -12.23
N GLY A 92 6.39 -9.00 -10.99
CA GLY A 92 6.70 -9.81 -9.81
C GLY A 92 8.16 -9.74 -9.32
N LYS A 93 8.93 -8.76 -9.78
CA LYS A 93 10.30 -8.46 -9.34
C LYS A 93 10.33 -7.62 -8.04
N LYS A 94 9.21 -6.99 -7.67
CA LYS A 94 9.08 -6.13 -6.48
C LYS A 94 7.89 -6.51 -5.62
N LYS A 95 7.96 -6.24 -4.32
CA LYS A 95 6.86 -6.41 -3.35
C LYS A 95 5.92 -5.20 -3.34
N ALA A 96 4.69 -5.41 -2.87
CA ALA A 96 3.72 -4.32 -2.73
C ALA A 96 4.19 -3.23 -1.74
N THR A 97 4.90 -3.62 -0.67
CA THR A 97 5.48 -2.69 0.29
C THR A 97 6.57 -1.80 -0.32
N GLU A 98 7.34 -2.29 -1.29
CA GLU A 98 8.34 -1.47 -2.01
C GLU A 98 7.69 -0.38 -2.86
N VAL A 99 6.51 -0.67 -3.45
CA VAL A 99 5.70 0.34 -4.14
C VAL A 99 5.19 1.37 -3.14
N ALA A 100 4.64 0.92 -2.00
CA ALA A 100 4.16 1.80 -0.94
C ALA A 100 5.27 2.75 -0.44
N HIS A 101 6.47 2.22 -0.14
CA HIS A 101 7.62 3.02 0.30
C HIS A 101 8.02 4.08 -0.73
N SER A 102 7.92 3.76 -2.03
CA SER A 102 8.20 4.72 -3.10
C SER A 102 7.19 5.86 -3.14
N ILE A 103 5.92 5.58 -2.83
CA ILE A 103 4.87 6.61 -2.71
C ILE A 103 5.11 7.47 -1.45
N TRP A 104 5.44 6.84 -0.32
CA TRP A 104 5.64 7.55 0.96
C TRP A 104 6.74 8.62 0.87
N LYS A 105 7.80 8.38 0.09
CA LYS A 105 8.88 9.35 -0.16
C LYS A 105 8.40 10.69 -0.75
N ASN A 106 7.25 10.71 -1.42
CA ASN A 106 6.70 11.92 -2.02
C ASN A 106 5.81 12.71 -1.03
N VAL A 107 5.41 12.09 0.08
CA VAL A 107 4.47 12.66 1.06
C VAL A 107 5.17 12.99 2.38
N VAL A 108 6.00 12.07 2.88
CA VAL A 108 6.69 12.20 4.16
C VAL A 108 7.91 13.11 4.02
N ARG A 109 8.03 14.05 4.95
CA ARG A 109 9.14 14.96 5.11
C ARG A 109 9.89 14.66 6.41
N LYS A 110 11.10 15.18 6.47
CA LYS A 110 11.91 15.18 7.69
C LYS A 110 11.17 15.91 8.81
N GLY A 111 11.21 15.34 10.02
CA GLY A 111 10.51 15.88 11.18
C GLY A 111 9.01 15.57 11.26
N ASP A 112 8.43 14.85 10.29
CA ASP A 112 7.02 14.47 10.36
C ASP A 112 6.75 13.40 11.43
N VAL A 113 5.48 13.34 11.88
CA VAL A 113 4.93 12.24 12.67
C VAL A 113 4.27 11.23 11.76
N VAL A 114 4.59 9.94 11.94
CA VAL A 114 4.07 8.83 11.13
C VAL A 114 3.69 7.64 12.00
N VAL A 115 2.73 6.84 11.54
CA VAL A 115 2.19 5.69 12.28
C VAL A 115 2.31 4.41 11.43
N ASP A 116 2.95 3.39 12.00
CA ASP A 116 2.91 2.01 11.50
C ASP A 116 1.91 1.20 12.33
N ALA A 117 0.71 1.00 11.78
CA ALA A 117 -0.39 0.38 12.49
C ALA A 117 -0.26 -1.15 12.61
N THR A 118 0.74 -1.76 11.95
CA THR A 118 0.94 -3.22 11.90
C THR A 118 2.44 -3.51 11.71
N CYS A 119 3.25 -3.21 12.72
CA CYS A 119 4.70 -3.13 12.54
C CYS A 119 5.35 -4.48 12.17
N GLY A 120 4.80 -5.60 12.65
CA GLY A 120 5.24 -6.94 12.28
C GLY A 120 6.74 -7.14 12.47
N ASN A 121 7.47 -7.42 11.39
CA ASN A 121 8.93 -7.59 11.44
C ASN A 121 9.73 -6.27 11.39
N GLY A 122 9.06 -5.12 11.41
CA GLY A 122 9.68 -3.80 11.56
C GLY A 122 10.24 -3.15 10.29
N PHE A 123 10.11 -3.78 9.11
CA PHE A 123 10.65 -3.22 7.86
C PHE A 123 10.02 -1.89 7.47
N ASP A 124 8.71 -1.74 7.67
CA ASP A 124 7.99 -0.51 7.35
C ASP A 124 8.29 0.57 8.39
N THR A 125 8.32 0.20 9.68
CA THR A 125 8.79 1.06 10.78
C THR A 125 10.19 1.62 10.50
N LEU A 126 11.14 0.78 10.10
CA LEU A 126 12.50 1.20 9.75
C LEU A 126 12.52 2.12 8.52
N ALA A 127 11.70 1.82 7.50
CA ALA A 127 11.59 2.67 6.32
C ALA A 127 11.04 4.06 6.68
N MET A 128 10.00 4.12 7.51
CA MET A 128 9.41 5.35 8.03
C MET A 128 10.43 6.17 8.83
N LEU A 129 11.16 5.54 9.74
CA LEU A 129 12.21 6.19 10.54
C LEU A 129 13.24 6.87 9.64
N LYS A 130 13.69 6.19 8.59
CA LYS A 130 14.64 6.76 7.61
C LYS A 130 14.07 7.94 6.82
N LEU A 131 12.75 8.03 6.63
CA LEU A 131 12.13 9.15 5.93
C LEU A 131 12.03 10.39 6.81
N ILE A 132 11.69 10.22 8.09
CA ILE A 132 11.48 11.33 9.02
C ILE A 132 12.77 11.83 9.68
N GLY A 133 13.83 11.02 9.69
CA GLY A 133 15.07 11.31 10.39
C GLY A 133 15.75 12.60 9.94
N ASP A 134 16.10 13.46 10.90
CA ASP A 134 16.92 14.65 10.70
C ASP A 134 17.71 15.01 11.96
N ARG A 135 18.51 16.08 11.87
CA ARG A 135 19.34 16.57 12.99
C ARG A 135 18.54 17.29 14.09
N THR A 136 17.25 17.55 13.86
CA THR A 136 16.40 18.27 14.81
C THR A 136 15.68 17.34 15.78
N HIS A 137 15.63 16.04 15.46
CA HIS A 137 14.98 14.99 16.27
C HIS A 137 13.50 15.29 16.61
N LYS A 138 12.83 16.07 15.76
CA LYS A 138 11.42 16.45 15.94
C LYS A 138 10.43 15.40 15.45
N GLY A 139 10.85 14.54 14.52
CA GLY A 139 10.00 13.50 13.97
C GLY A 139 9.68 12.39 14.97
N ARG A 140 8.63 11.62 14.67
CA ARG A 140 8.21 10.50 15.52
C ARG A 140 7.61 9.36 14.70
N VAL A 141 7.96 8.12 15.02
CA VAL A 141 7.29 6.92 14.52
C VAL A 141 6.55 6.25 15.68
N TYR A 142 5.24 6.15 15.56
CA TYR A 142 4.40 5.34 16.44
C TYR A 142 4.12 4.00 15.76
N ALA A 143 4.66 2.91 16.29
CA ALA A 143 4.51 1.58 15.72
C ALA A 143 3.78 0.65 16.70
N MET A 144 2.83 -0.13 16.18
CA MET A 144 2.04 -1.04 17.03
C MET A 144 1.78 -2.37 16.37
N ASP A 145 1.62 -3.39 17.21
CA ASP A 145 1.17 -4.72 16.84
C ASP A 145 0.55 -5.42 18.05
N LEU A 146 -0.40 -6.33 17.83
CA LEU A 146 -0.96 -7.15 18.92
C LEU A 146 0.04 -8.20 19.41
N GLN A 147 0.94 -8.66 18.54
CA GLN A 147 1.80 -9.77 18.87
C GLN A 147 3.12 -9.30 19.48
N LYS A 148 3.44 -9.77 20.68
CA LYS A 148 4.70 -9.42 21.35
C LYS A 148 5.94 -9.75 20.51
N ASN A 149 5.92 -10.87 19.79
CA ASN A 149 7.03 -11.27 18.91
C ASN A 149 7.25 -10.30 17.74
N ALA A 150 6.20 -9.61 17.24
CA ALA A 150 6.36 -8.54 16.25
C ALA A 150 7.13 -7.37 16.84
N LEU A 151 6.78 -6.94 18.06
CA LEU A 151 7.48 -5.85 18.74
C LEU A 151 8.93 -6.20 19.05
N GLU A 152 9.18 -7.44 19.50
CA GLU A 152 10.55 -7.93 19.75
C GLU A 152 11.37 -7.96 18.45
N SER A 153 10.78 -8.44 17.34
CA SER A 153 11.42 -8.46 16.02
C SER A 153 11.70 -7.04 15.52
N THR A 154 10.73 -6.14 15.68
CA THR A 154 10.84 -4.73 15.29
C THR A 154 11.91 -4.02 16.10
N SER A 155 11.94 -4.18 17.44
CA SER A 155 12.99 -3.58 18.28
C SER A 155 14.36 -4.11 17.89
N SER A 156 14.51 -5.43 17.76
CA SER A 156 15.81 -6.03 17.42
C SER A 156 16.33 -5.55 16.06
N LEU A 157 15.44 -5.41 15.07
CA LEU A 157 15.81 -4.85 13.77
C LEU A 157 16.28 -3.39 13.89
N LEU A 158 15.55 -2.56 14.63
CA LEU A 158 15.90 -1.15 14.84
C LEU A 158 17.24 -1.02 15.56
N ASP A 159 17.43 -1.76 16.65
CA ASP A 159 18.66 -1.72 17.47
C ASP A 159 19.92 -2.12 16.67
N GLN A 160 19.76 -2.96 15.63
CA GLN A 160 20.84 -3.35 14.72
C GLN A 160 21.03 -2.40 13.54
N SER A 161 20.04 -1.58 13.20
CA SER A 161 19.99 -0.86 11.92
C SER A 161 20.24 0.65 12.02
N VAL A 162 20.09 1.25 13.20
CA VAL A 162 20.16 2.71 13.39
C VAL A 162 20.93 3.10 14.64
N SER A 163 21.31 4.37 14.74
CA SER A 163 21.95 4.92 15.94
C SER A 163 20.97 5.00 17.13
N PRO A 164 21.47 5.08 18.38
CA PRO A 164 20.61 5.27 19.57
C PRO A 164 19.70 6.51 19.48
N ASP A 165 20.19 7.60 18.87
CA ASP A 165 19.42 8.84 18.71
C ASP A 165 18.25 8.66 17.73
N GLU A 166 18.48 7.95 16.62
CA GLU A 166 17.41 7.58 15.68
C GLU A 166 16.45 6.57 16.31
N ARG A 167 16.95 5.59 17.06
CA ARG A 167 16.14 4.60 17.79
C ARG A 167 15.20 5.27 18.77
N GLY A 168 15.64 6.36 19.40
CA GLY A 168 14.86 7.20 20.30
C GLY A 168 13.70 7.93 19.64
N LEU A 169 13.57 7.90 18.30
CA LEU A 169 12.43 8.47 17.55
C LEU A 169 11.27 7.48 17.34
N VAL A 170 11.40 6.22 17.81
CA VAL A 170 10.39 5.18 17.62
C VAL A 170 9.81 4.72 18.95
N GLU A 171 8.48 4.74 19.05
CA GLU A 171 7.72 4.21 20.17
C GLU A 171 6.93 2.98 19.73
N LEU A 172 7.07 1.87 20.48
CA LEU A 172 6.49 0.56 20.17
C LEU A 172 5.37 0.23 21.16
N TYR A 173 4.19 -0.15 20.68
CA TYR A 173 3.02 -0.44 21.52
C TYR A 173 2.42 -1.82 21.23
N ALA A 174 2.21 -2.59 22.29
CA ALA A 174 1.47 -3.86 22.27
C ALA A 174 -0.04 -3.62 22.26
N LEU A 175 -0.53 -3.01 21.19
CA LEU A 175 -1.91 -2.58 21.05
C LEU A 175 -2.49 -2.93 19.68
N CYS A 176 -3.82 -3.03 19.63
CA CYS A 176 -4.54 -3.10 18.37
C CYS A 176 -4.51 -1.76 17.65
N HIS A 177 -4.42 -1.78 16.32
CA HIS A 177 -4.48 -0.58 15.47
C HIS A 177 -5.71 0.32 15.70
N THR A 178 -6.81 -0.22 16.25
CA THR A 178 -7.97 0.59 16.64
C THR A 178 -7.67 1.59 17.76
N LYS A 179 -6.54 1.45 18.45
CA LYS A 179 -6.12 2.23 19.62
C LYS A 179 -5.11 3.32 19.29
N MET A 180 -4.89 3.62 18.01
CA MET A 180 -3.88 4.62 17.61
C MET A 180 -4.16 6.04 18.14
N GLU A 181 -5.42 6.42 18.34
CA GLU A 181 -5.78 7.72 18.96
C GLU A 181 -5.30 7.81 20.43
N GLU A 182 -5.02 6.69 21.10
CA GLU A 182 -4.55 6.66 22.49
C GLU A 182 -3.03 6.85 22.61
N ILE A 183 -2.28 6.62 21.52
CA ILE A 183 -0.80 6.67 21.54
C ILE A 183 -0.23 7.90 20.84
N VAL A 184 -0.95 8.49 19.90
CA VAL A 184 -0.53 9.72 19.23
C VAL A 184 -0.90 10.90 20.11
N PRO A 185 0.05 11.73 20.57
CA PRO A 185 -0.24 12.86 21.43
C PRO A 185 -1.25 13.83 20.81
N GLN A 186 -2.12 14.37 21.65
CA GLN A 186 -3.10 15.34 21.21
C GLN A 186 -2.41 16.61 20.68
N GLY A 187 -2.72 16.99 19.43
CA GLY A 187 -2.13 18.15 18.76
C GLY A 187 -1.06 17.78 17.74
N ASP A 188 -0.55 16.55 17.75
CA ASP A 188 0.30 16.07 16.67
C ASP A 188 -0.52 15.86 15.39
N SER A 189 0.08 16.23 14.26
CA SER A 189 -0.55 16.09 12.95
C SER A 189 0.18 15.02 12.15
N VAL A 190 -0.49 13.88 11.93
CA VAL A 190 0.15 12.70 11.35
C VAL A 190 0.24 12.84 9.83
N ARG A 191 1.43 12.69 9.26
CA ARG A 191 1.64 12.75 7.81
C ARG A 191 1.30 11.44 7.10
N LEU A 192 1.57 10.31 7.74
CA LEU A 192 1.38 8.98 7.16
C LEU A 192 0.85 8.01 8.21
N VAL A 193 -0.18 7.25 7.86
CA VAL A 193 -0.58 6.03 8.59
C VAL A 193 -0.50 4.86 7.63
N ALA A 194 0.29 3.83 7.93
CA ALA A 194 0.38 2.63 7.11
C ALA A 194 -0.22 1.38 7.77
N PHE A 195 -0.88 0.58 6.95
CA PHE A 195 -1.50 -0.69 7.31
C PHE A 195 -1.07 -1.76 6.32
N ASN A 196 -0.53 -2.87 6.83
CA ASN A 196 -0.25 -4.08 6.08
C ASN A 196 -1.18 -5.20 6.55
N LEU A 197 -2.34 -5.32 5.90
CA LEU A 197 -3.38 -6.25 6.32
C LEU A 197 -3.05 -7.69 5.92
N GLY A 198 -2.98 -8.56 6.93
CA GLY A 198 -2.64 -9.96 6.77
C GLY A 198 -2.38 -10.61 8.13
N TYR A 199 -1.45 -11.56 8.15
CA TYR A 199 -0.90 -12.19 9.35
C TYR A 199 0.61 -11.98 9.38
N LEU A 200 1.21 -12.01 10.57
CA LEU A 200 2.66 -11.96 10.73
C LEU A 200 3.33 -13.24 10.17
N PRO A 201 4.28 -13.14 9.23
CA PRO A 201 5.05 -14.31 8.80
C PRO A 201 5.85 -14.90 9.96
N GLY A 202 5.64 -16.19 10.26
CA GLY A 202 6.28 -16.88 11.39
C GLY A 202 5.60 -16.66 12.74
N GLY A 203 4.55 -15.84 12.82
CA GLY A 203 3.74 -15.62 14.03
C GLY A 203 2.50 -16.51 14.12
N ASP A 204 1.69 -16.29 15.17
CA ASP A 204 0.39 -16.94 15.30
C ASP A 204 -0.58 -16.43 14.22
N LYS A 205 -0.88 -17.28 13.24
CA LYS A 205 -1.76 -16.98 12.10
C LYS A 205 -3.23 -16.78 12.48
N ARG A 206 -3.63 -17.11 13.72
CA ARG A 206 -4.97 -16.77 14.23
C ARG A 206 -5.11 -15.27 14.44
N ILE A 207 -4.01 -14.60 14.76
CA ILE A 207 -3.97 -13.15 14.88
C ILE A 207 -3.77 -12.59 13.47
N LYS A 208 -4.86 -12.03 12.95
CA LYS A 208 -4.92 -11.41 11.63
C LYS A 208 -5.80 -10.17 11.71
N THR A 209 -5.54 -9.21 10.83
CA THR A 209 -6.40 -8.04 10.70
C THR A 209 -7.81 -8.47 10.27
N GLN A 210 -8.83 -8.02 11.01
CA GLN A 210 -10.23 -8.28 10.70
C GLN A 210 -10.85 -7.04 10.04
N SER A 211 -11.86 -7.23 9.18
CA SER A 211 -12.50 -6.12 8.45
C SER A 211 -13.08 -5.06 9.38
N GLU A 212 -13.71 -5.48 10.49
CA GLU A 212 -14.33 -4.55 11.44
C GLU A 212 -13.30 -3.71 12.18
N THR A 213 -12.24 -4.34 12.71
CA THR A 213 -11.16 -3.61 13.38
C THR A 213 -10.42 -2.70 12.40
N THR A 214 -10.25 -3.14 11.15
CA THR A 214 -9.65 -2.32 10.09
C THR A 214 -10.48 -1.07 9.80
N ARG A 215 -11.82 -1.19 9.70
CA ARG A 215 -12.71 -0.04 9.47
C ARG A 215 -12.56 1.00 10.58
N LEU A 216 -12.62 0.56 11.84
CA LEU A 216 -12.43 1.45 13.00
C LEU A 216 -11.04 2.10 13.00
N ALA A 217 -10.00 1.36 12.62
CA ALA A 217 -8.65 1.89 12.48
C ALA A 217 -8.54 2.97 11.41
N LEU A 218 -9.22 2.80 10.27
CA LEU A 218 -9.22 3.79 9.19
C LEU A 218 -9.94 5.07 9.61
N GLU A 219 -11.01 4.96 10.39
CA GLU A 219 -11.70 6.12 10.99
C GLU A 219 -10.80 6.86 11.97
N ALA A 220 -10.09 6.14 12.84
CA ALA A 220 -9.10 6.72 13.75
C ALA A 220 -7.97 7.41 12.98
N ALA A 221 -7.41 6.75 11.96
CA ALA A 221 -6.36 7.29 11.10
C ALA A 221 -6.80 8.59 10.41
N ALA A 222 -8.05 8.64 9.91
CA ALA A 222 -8.58 9.81 9.24
C ALA A 222 -8.68 11.05 10.15
N LYS A 223 -8.94 10.87 11.46
CA LYS A 223 -8.98 11.97 12.43
C LYS A 223 -7.59 12.51 12.78
N LEU A 224 -6.58 11.64 12.80
CA LEU A 224 -5.20 12.00 13.13
C LEU A 224 -4.45 12.65 11.95
N LEU A 225 -4.94 12.43 10.73
CA LEU A 225 -4.21 12.80 9.52
C LEU A 225 -4.16 14.31 9.30
N ALA A 226 -2.96 14.83 9.05
CA ALA A 226 -2.75 16.19 8.61
C ALA A 226 -3.40 16.45 7.24
N PRO A 227 -3.78 17.69 6.91
CA PRO A 227 -4.06 18.08 5.54
C PRO A 227 -2.91 17.68 4.59
N GLY A 228 -3.24 16.97 3.51
CA GLY A 228 -2.28 16.41 2.56
C GLY A 228 -1.48 15.21 3.08
N GLY A 229 -1.88 14.61 4.21
CA GLY A 229 -1.35 13.34 4.67
C GLY A 229 -1.87 12.13 3.87
N LEU A 230 -1.29 10.97 4.12
CA LEU A 230 -1.59 9.72 3.40
C LEU A 230 -1.98 8.60 4.37
N ILE A 231 -3.05 7.88 4.04
CA ILE A 231 -3.33 6.56 4.60
C ILE A 231 -2.92 5.51 3.57
N SER A 232 -1.96 4.65 3.91
CA SER A 232 -1.44 3.59 3.06
C SER A 232 -1.99 2.24 3.50
N LEU A 233 -2.69 1.53 2.59
CA LEU A 233 -3.29 0.24 2.87
C LEU A 233 -2.81 -0.81 1.88
N VAL A 234 -2.03 -1.78 2.35
CA VAL A 234 -1.61 -2.95 1.57
C VAL A 234 -2.38 -4.16 2.04
N VAL A 235 -3.12 -4.81 1.13
CA VAL A 235 -3.98 -5.97 1.45
C VAL A 235 -3.45 -7.23 0.80
N TYR A 236 -3.03 -8.21 1.60
CA TYR A 236 -2.54 -9.49 1.09
C TYR A 236 -3.69 -10.47 0.82
N VAL A 237 -4.38 -10.31 -0.30
CA VAL A 237 -5.44 -11.27 -0.71
C VAL A 237 -4.85 -12.66 -1.04
N GLY A 238 -5.56 -13.75 -0.68
CA GLY A 238 -5.16 -15.14 -1.01
C GLY A 238 -4.75 -16.03 0.18
N HIS A 239 -4.96 -15.58 1.40
CA HIS A 239 -4.97 -16.42 2.61
C HIS A 239 -6.40 -16.53 3.17
N SER A 240 -6.65 -17.44 4.12
CA SER A 240 -7.96 -17.72 4.73
C SER A 240 -8.66 -16.53 5.42
N GLY A 241 -8.09 -15.32 5.37
CA GLY A 241 -8.68 -14.07 5.86
C GLY A 241 -8.80 -12.95 4.84
N GLY A 242 -8.25 -13.10 3.63
CA GLY A 242 -8.38 -12.13 2.55
C GLY A 242 -9.43 -12.60 1.56
N ARG A 243 -10.69 -12.26 1.81
CA ARG A 243 -11.81 -12.35 0.85
C ARG A 243 -12.35 -10.96 0.61
#